data_AF-A0A821HIE5-F1
#
_entry.id   AF-A0A821HIE5-F1
#
_cell.length_a   1.000
_cell.length_b   1.000
_cell.length_c   1.000
_cell.angle_alpha   90.00
_cell.angle_beta   90.00
_cell.angle_gamma   90.00
#
_symmetry.space_group_name_H-M   'P 1'
#
loop_
_entity.id
_entity.type
_entity.pdbx_description
1 polymer ?
#
loop_
_entity_poly.entity_id
_entity_poly.type
_entity_poly.pdbx_seq_one_letter_code
_entity_poly.pdbx_strand_id
1 'polypeptide(L)'
;MEDGKCSKEFPKEFENVTIANKDGYPRYRRRDNRIIMTTGKYKVDNRWIIPYNPYLLMKYNAHINVESATVKSIKYLFKYIYKGYDCANIKLEQPIQAGAAAPREIL
;
A
#
# COMPACT_ATOMS: atom_id res chain seq x y z
N MET A 1 7.14 -8.80 -10.24
CA MET A 1 8.16 -9.86 -10.19
C MET A 1 8.83 -9.83 -11.55
N GLU A 2 10.14 -9.74 -11.58
CA GLU A 2 10.96 -9.74 -12.81
C GLU A 2 12.01 -10.84 -12.60
N ASP A 3 12.09 -11.81 -13.51
CA ASP A 3 12.99 -12.97 -13.43
C ASP A 3 12.92 -13.74 -12.09
N GLY A 4 11.72 -13.90 -11.55
CA GLY A 4 11.50 -14.56 -10.26
C GLY A 4 11.98 -13.76 -9.04
N LYS A 5 12.46 -12.52 -9.24
CA LYS A 5 12.88 -11.59 -8.20
C LYS A 5 11.84 -10.49 -8.00
N CYS A 6 11.79 -9.98 -6.78
CA CYS A 6 10.96 -8.82 -6.47
C CYS A 6 11.52 -7.59 -7.19
N SER A 7 10.71 -6.90 -8.00
CA SER A 7 11.13 -5.64 -8.67
C SER A 7 11.32 -4.47 -7.69
N LYS A 8 11.03 -4.68 -6.40
CA LYS A 8 11.33 -3.76 -5.29
C LYS A 8 12.50 -4.22 -4.43
N GLU A 9 13.21 -5.27 -4.89
CA GLU A 9 14.42 -5.82 -4.27
C GLU A 9 14.19 -6.31 -2.83
N PHE A 10 13.02 -6.88 -2.57
CA PHE A 10 12.80 -7.63 -1.33
C PHE A 10 13.35 -9.06 -1.47
N PRO A 11 13.91 -9.63 -0.38
CA PRO A 11 14.12 -9.02 0.94
C PRO A 11 15.27 -8.02 0.95
N LYS A 12 15.12 -6.93 1.71
CA LYS A 12 16.18 -5.92 1.88
C LYS A 12 17.23 -6.41 2.89
N GLU A 13 18.46 -5.92 2.79
CA GLU A 13 19.51 -6.26 3.76
C GLU A 13 19.19 -5.71 5.16
N PHE A 14 19.74 -6.37 6.18
CA PHE A 14 19.71 -5.83 7.53
C PHE A 14 20.60 -4.60 7.63
N GLU A 15 20.13 -3.58 8.33
CA GLU A 15 20.84 -2.33 8.55
C GLU A 15 20.64 -1.87 9.99
N ASN A 16 21.73 -1.56 10.68
CA ASN A 16 21.68 -1.16 12.08
C ASN A 16 21.27 0.31 12.27
N VAL A 17 21.43 1.13 11.22
CA VAL A 17 21.10 2.56 11.21
C VAL A 17 20.44 2.93 9.88
N THR A 18 19.68 4.03 9.87
CA THR A 18 19.15 4.57 8.60
C THR A 18 20.25 5.39 7.92
N ILE A 19 20.61 5.01 6.70
CA ILE A 19 21.67 5.66 5.91
C ILE A 19 21.03 6.49 4.80
N ALA A 20 21.37 7.77 4.74
CA ALA A 20 21.01 8.62 3.62
C ALA A 20 21.83 8.21 2.39
N ASN A 21 21.17 7.75 1.32
CA ASN A 21 21.83 7.34 0.10
C ASN A 21 21.98 8.53 -0.87
N LYS A 22 23.15 8.66 -1.54
CA LYS A 22 23.39 9.62 -2.62
C LYS A 22 22.44 9.43 -3.80
N ASP A 23 21.94 8.21 -4.01
CA ASP A 23 21.07 7.86 -5.14
C ASP A 23 19.60 8.26 -4.94
N GLY A 24 19.24 8.78 -3.77
CA GLY A 24 17.97 9.48 -3.54
C GLY A 24 16.93 8.72 -2.71
N TYR A 25 17.16 7.45 -2.37
CA TYR A 25 16.31 6.69 -1.44
C TYR A 25 17.11 6.23 -0.23
N PRO A 26 16.69 6.57 1.01
CA PRO A 26 17.39 6.13 2.21
C PRO A 26 17.33 4.61 2.37
N ARG A 27 18.42 4.02 2.88
CA ARG A 27 18.39 2.65 3.38
C ARG A 27 17.94 2.69 4.83
N TYR A 28 16.72 2.25 5.08
CA TYR A 28 16.16 2.25 6.43
C TYR A 28 16.79 1.20 7.32
N ARG A 29 16.91 1.53 8.61
CA ARG A 29 17.27 0.57 9.65
C ARG A 29 16.35 -0.64 9.63
N ARG A 30 16.93 -1.83 9.49
CA ARG A 30 16.30 -3.15 9.57
C ARG A 30 17.11 -4.02 10.52
N ARG A 31 16.67 -4.11 11.78
CA ARG A 31 17.36 -4.89 12.81
C ARG A 31 17.01 -6.36 12.68
N ASP A 32 17.98 -7.25 12.77
CA ASP A 32 17.67 -8.66 12.97
C ASP A 32 17.08 -8.85 14.38
N ASN A 33 15.76 -9.01 14.45
CA ASN A 33 15.04 -9.27 15.70
C ASN A 33 14.87 -10.77 15.96
N ARG A 34 15.41 -11.63 15.09
CA ARG A 34 15.28 -13.09 15.12
C ARG A 34 13.82 -13.59 15.05
N ILE A 35 12.88 -12.72 14.71
CA ILE A 35 11.47 -13.08 14.54
C ILE A 35 11.26 -13.52 13.10
N ILE A 36 10.82 -14.76 12.93
CA ILE A 36 10.48 -15.34 11.63
C ILE A 36 9.02 -15.79 11.71
N MET A 37 8.20 -15.27 10.79
CA MET A 37 6.83 -15.71 10.57
C MET A 37 6.78 -16.66 9.38
N THR A 38 6.00 -17.72 9.48
CA THR A 38 5.79 -18.65 8.36
C THR A 38 4.48 -18.31 7.67
N THR A 39 4.55 -17.94 6.39
CA THR A 39 3.40 -17.72 5.51
C THR A 39 3.42 -18.79 4.42
N GLY A 40 2.62 -19.85 4.61
CA GLY A 40 2.62 -21.01 3.73
C GLY A 40 3.99 -21.67 3.69
N LYS A 41 4.62 -21.72 2.51
CA LYS A 41 5.98 -22.25 2.33
C LYS A 41 7.11 -21.23 2.56
N TYR A 42 6.77 -19.97 2.82
CA TYR A 42 7.74 -18.89 2.92
C TYR A 42 8.01 -18.53 4.38
N LYS A 43 9.30 -18.35 4.71
CA LYS A 43 9.75 -17.79 5.98
C LYS A 43 10.00 -16.30 5.77
N VAL A 44 9.25 -15.48 6.50
CA VAL A 44 9.20 -14.02 6.36
C VAL A 44 9.72 -13.42 7.66
N ASP A 45 10.79 -12.64 7.55
CA ASP A 45 11.26 -11.78 8.63
C ASP A 45 11.00 -10.30 8.26
N ASN A 46 11.46 -9.38 9.09
CA ASN A 46 11.29 -7.95 8.87
C ASN A 46 12.07 -7.39 7.65
N ARG A 47 12.91 -8.17 6.97
CA ARG A 47 13.53 -7.76 5.69
C ARG A 47 12.53 -7.68 4.56
N TRP A 48 11.40 -8.38 4.68
CA TRP A 48 10.32 -8.44 3.69
C TRP A 48 9.25 -7.37 3.88
N ILE A 49 9.30 -6.62 4.98
CA ILE A 49 8.23 -5.70 5.40
C ILE A 49 8.66 -4.26 5.11
N ILE A 50 7.73 -3.39 4.74
CA ILE A 50 7.98 -1.94 4.64
C ILE A 50 8.06 -1.39 6.08
N PRO A 51 9.12 -0.63 6.44
CA PRO A 51 9.21 -0.03 7.77
C PRO A 51 7.98 0.83 8.06
N TYR A 52 7.41 0.68 9.25
CA TYR A 52 6.30 1.49 9.73
C TYR A 52 6.64 2.09 11.08
N ASN A 53 5.93 3.17 11.43
CA ASN A 53 6.02 3.75 12.77
C ASN A 53 4.93 3.12 13.67
N PRO A 54 5.29 2.38 14.73
CA PRO A 54 4.32 1.75 15.62
C PRO A 54 3.33 2.75 16.25
N TYR A 55 3.77 3.98 16.54
CA TYR A 55 2.91 5.02 17.09
C TYR A 55 1.83 5.43 16.08
N LEU A 56 2.21 5.66 14.81
CA LEU A 56 1.25 6.04 13.77
C LEU A 56 0.31 4.90 13.43
N LEU A 57 0.82 3.66 13.40
CA LEU A 57 0.00 2.48 13.21
C LEU A 57 -1.09 2.39 14.28
N MET A 58 -0.71 2.53 15.55
CA MET A 58 -1.66 2.40 16.66
C MET A 58 -2.62 3.60 16.76
N LYS A 59 -2.15 4.82 16.46
CA LYS A 59 -2.96 6.04 16.51
C LYS A 59 -4.05 6.08 15.43
N TYR A 60 -3.74 5.64 14.22
CA TYR A 60 -4.64 5.74 13.07
C TYR A 60 -5.20 4.40 12.61
N ASN A 61 -4.84 3.31 13.28
CA ASN A 61 -5.17 1.94 12.87
C ASN A 61 -4.88 1.67 11.38
N ALA A 62 -3.78 2.24 10.88
CA ALA A 62 -3.44 2.24 9.47
C ALA A 62 -1.92 2.11 9.26
N HIS A 63 -1.51 1.33 8.27
CA HIS A 63 -0.10 1.14 7.95
C HIS A 63 0.44 2.37 7.18
N ILE A 64 0.90 3.36 7.94
CA ILE A 64 1.44 4.61 7.40
C ILE A 64 2.92 4.43 7.06
N ASN A 65 3.24 4.60 5.79
CA ASN A 65 4.62 4.66 5.31
C ASN A 65 5.21 6.04 5.61
N VAL A 66 6.37 6.09 6.29
CA VAL A 66 7.07 7.34 6.59
C VAL A 66 8.38 7.36 5.82
N GLU A 67 8.52 8.34 4.93
CA GLU A 67 9.70 8.46 4.07
C GLU A 67 10.56 9.66 4.47
N SER A 68 11.88 9.46 4.61
CA SER A 68 12.83 10.55 4.79
C SER A 68 13.15 11.20 3.44
N ALA A 69 12.85 12.49 3.30
CA ALA A 69 12.99 13.21 2.04
C ALA A 69 14.37 13.87 1.87
N THR A 70 14.94 13.76 0.68
CA THR A 70 16.02 14.61 0.16
C THR A 70 15.50 15.41 -1.04
N VAL A 71 16.31 16.28 -1.66
CA VAL A 71 15.89 17.04 -2.86
C VAL A 71 15.35 16.14 -3.98
N LYS A 72 15.89 14.91 -4.11
CA LYS A 72 15.40 13.91 -5.09
C LYS A 72 14.02 13.33 -4.75
N SER A 73 13.56 13.45 -3.51
CA SER A 73 12.27 12.95 -3.04
C SER A 73 11.08 13.85 -3.44
N ILE A 74 11.34 15.05 -3.96
CA ILE A 74 10.32 15.96 -4.50
C ILE A 74 9.52 15.30 -5.63
N LYS A 75 10.18 14.51 -6.51
CA LYS A 75 9.50 13.71 -7.54
C LYS A 75 8.45 12.77 -6.92
N TYR A 76 8.77 12.21 -5.76
CA TYR A 76 7.89 11.28 -5.05
C TYR A 76 6.69 12.01 -4.45
N LEU A 77 6.89 13.20 -3.85
CA LEU A 77 5.80 14.04 -3.36
C LEU A 77 4.81 14.39 -4.48
N PHE A 78 5.31 14.94 -5.59
CA PHE A 78 4.46 15.30 -6.73
C PHE A 78 3.76 14.09 -7.34
N LYS A 79 4.42 12.92 -7.40
CA LYS A 79 3.77 11.69 -7.86
C LYS A 79 2.51 11.38 -7.05
N TYR A 80 2.52 11.53 -5.72
CA TYR A 80 1.34 11.24 -4.90
C TYR A 80 0.26 12.32 -4.98
N ILE A 81 0.65 13.59 -5.12
CA ILE A 81 -0.31 14.69 -5.35
C ILE A 81 -1.05 14.47 -6.68
N TYR A 82 -0.31 14.14 -7.75
CA TYR A 82 -0.89 13.97 -9.08
C TYR A 82 -1.46 12.58 -9.37
N LYS A 83 -1.28 11.60 -8.47
CA LYS A 83 -1.94 10.28 -8.62
C LYS A 83 -3.47 10.39 -8.54
N GLY A 84 -3.97 11.42 -7.87
CA GLY A 84 -5.39 11.59 -7.57
C GLY A 84 -5.83 10.76 -6.37
N TYR A 85 -7.02 11.07 -5.86
CA TYR A 85 -7.64 10.34 -4.76
C TYR A 85 -8.12 8.97 -5.24
N ASP A 86 -8.13 7.97 -4.35
CA ASP A 86 -8.82 6.71 -4.65
C ASP A 86 -10.33 7.00 -4.70
N CYS A 87 -10.89 6.98 -5.90
CA CYS A 87 -12.32 7.20 -6.14
C CYS A 87 -13.03 5.85 -6.25
N ALA A 88 -14.02 5.60 -5.39
CA ALA A 88 -14.95 4.49 -5.55
C ALA A 88 -16.16 4.94 -6.36
N ASN A 89 -16.40 4.31 -7.52
CA ASN A 89 -17.61 4.55 -8.29
C ASN A 89 -18.74 3.68 -7.73
N ILE A 90 -19.78 4.33 -7.19
CA ILE A 90 -21.00 3.66 -6.73
C ILE A 90 -22.07 3.86 -7.80
N LYS A 91 -22.55 2.77 -8.39
CA LYS A 91 -23.69 2.79 -9.31
C LYS A 91 -24.93 2.38 -8.53
N LEU A 92 -25.90 3.28 -8.41
CA LEU A 92 -27.19 2.99 -7.81
C LEU A 92 -28.11 2.48 -8.92
N GLU A 93 -28.45 1.19 -8.90
CA GLU A 93 -29.53 0.66 -9.74
C GLU A 93 -30.85 0.93 -9.03
N GLN A 94 -31.75 1.64 -9.72
CA GLN A 94 -33.11 1.82 -9.20
C GLN A 94 -33.81 0.46 -9.19
N PRO A 95 -34.50 0.11 -8.10
CA PRO A 95 -35.34 -1.09 -8.11
C PRO A 95 -36.40 -0.94 -9.19
N ILE A 96 -36.52 -1.96 -10.04
CA ILE A 96 -37.56 -2.04 -11.06
C ILE A 96 -38.91 -1.95 -10.32
N GLN A 97 -39.67 -0.88 -10.55
CA GLN A 97 -41.05 -0.80 -10.08
C GLN A 97 -41.86 -1.87 -10.80
N ALA A 98 -42.06 -3.02 -10.14
CA ALA A 98 -43.04 -4.00 -10.55
C ALA A 98 -44.44 -3.43 -10.26
N GLY A 99 -45.14 -3.00 -11.30
CA GLY A 99 -46.59 -2.77 -11.23
C GLY A 99 -47.06 -1.47 -11.87
N ALA A 100 -47.28 -1.50 -13.17
CA ALA A 100 -48.36 -0.75 -13.79
C ALA A 100 -49.24 -1.75 -14.53
N ALA A 101 -50.28 -2.24 -13.84
CA ALA A 101 -51.36 -2.97 -14.47
C ALA A 101 -52.04 -2.04 -15.48
N ALA A 102 -51.97 -2.39 -16.78
CA ALA A 102 -52.77 -1.74 -17.79
C ALA A 102 -54.23 -2.24 -17.66
N PRO A 103 -55.23 -1.35 -17.54
CA PRO A 103 -56.62 -1.76 -17.54
C PRO A 103 -57.03 -2.31 -18.91
N ARG A 104 -57.87 -3.35 -18.89
CA ARG A 104 -58.55 -3.93 -20.05
C ARG A 104 -59.68 -3.01 -20.51
N GLU A 105 -59.71 -2.67 -21.80
CA GLU A 105 -60.89 -2.34 -22.61
C GLU A 105 -60.69 -3.11 -23.93
N ILE A 106 -61.45 -4.14 -24.31
CA ILE A 106 -62.86 -4.23 -24.75
C ILE A 106 -63.21 -3.25 -25.88
N LEU A 107 -62.67 -3.50 -27.09
CA LEU A 107 -63.39 -3.89 -28.31
C LEU A 107 -62.38 -4.19 -29.43
#